data_AF-A0A940WKD3-F1
#
_entry.id   AF-A0A940WKD3-F1
#
_cell.length_a   1.000
_cell.length_b   1.000
_cell.length_c   1.000
_cell.angle_alpha   90.00
_cell.angle_beta   90.00
_cell.angle_gamma   90.00
#
_symmetry.space_group_name_H-M   'P 1'
#
loop_
_entity.id
_entity.type
_entity.pdbx_description
1 polymer ?
#
loop_
_entity_poly.entity_id
_entity_poly.type
_entity_poly.pdbx_seq_one_letter_code
_entity_poly.pdbx_strand_id
1 'polypeptide(L)'
;MEETTRPRRTGRLQRMVPSPEVLDGLERTAAFDKPIGALAKAVRGALGPGKLRDFLHGVPIGHPLHPALAMVSFGCWLSTAVLDLTRADPRAARSLIVAGLASAVPAAAAGLTDWSVLHREQQRVGLVHALTNVAAAALYTGSLMMRVAGRERIGRTLAYAGLGAAGVGGYLGGHMAYRQAAGANHAESVSHLVPLGWHDLCPLKDLPNGRPVMRRLGYIDLFVLRMGDEVSVLADSCSHLAGPLHQGRITVVEGEPCVMCPWHGSVFRVEDGSVVHGPATSRQPAFRTRIRHDGVLQVRPAD
;
A
#
# COMPACT_ATOMS: atom_id res chain seq x y z
N MET A 1 13.67 -18.66 -48.60
CA MET A 1 12.49 -17.78 -48.44
C MET A 1 12.70 -17.06 -47.11
N GLU A 2 13.51 -15.99 -47.12
CA GLU A 2 13.79 -15.17 -45.94
C GLU A 2 12.69 -14.13 -45.80
N GLU A 3 11.79 -14.37 -44.86
CA GLU A 3 10.73 -13.43 -44.52
C GLU A 3 11.30 -12.32 -43.62
N THR A 4 11.68 -11.21 -44.25
CA THR A 4 12.09 -9.98 -43.56
C THR A 4 10.85 -9.30 -42.98
N THR A 5 10.58 -9.56 -41.70
CA THR A 5 9.56 -8.82 -40.94
C THR A 5 10.04 -7.39 -40.67
N ARG A 6 9.53 -6.43 -41.45
CA ARG A 6 9.69 -5.00 -41.15
C ARG A 6 8.96 -4.67 -39.84
N PRO A 7 9.60 -4.00 -38.86
CA PRO A 7 8.91 -3.59 -37.65
C PRO A 7 7.85 -2.53 -37.98
N ARG A 8 6.59 -2.83 -37.64
CA ARG A 8 5.46 -1.90 -37.74
C ARG A 8 5.76 -0.65 -36.90
N ARG A 9 5.55 0.54 -37.48
CA ARG A 9 5.66 1.85 -36.82
C ARG A 9 4.79 1.92 -35.55
N THR A 10 5.34 1.58 -34.39
CA THR A 10 4.74 1.77 -33.05
C THR A 10 5.16 3.07 -32.37
N GLY A 11 5.96 3.92 -33.05
CA GLY A 11 6.66 5.05 -32.44
C GLY A 11 5.82 6.29 -32.03
N ARG A 12 4.48 6.30 -32.22
CA ARG A 12 3.64 7.47 -31.85
C ARG A 12 2.95 7.32 -30.50
N LEU A 13 2.57 6.11 -30.10
CA LEU A 13 1.96 5.82 -28.79
C LEU A 13 3.02 5.76 -27.68
N GLN A 14 4.22 5.27 -27.99
CA GLN A 14 5.35 5.18 -27.05
C GLN A 14 5.86 6.53 -26.52
N ARG A 15 5.48 7.65 -27.15
CA ARG A 15 5.87 9.02 -26.73
C ARG A 15 4.89 9.67 -25.74
N MET A 16 3.68 9.13 -25.58
CA MET A 16 2.65 9.74 -24.72
C MET A 16 2.66 9.18 -23.29
N VAL A 17 3.25 8.00 -23.10
CA VAL A 17 3.41 7.38 -21.78
C VAL A 17 4.89 7.48 -21.39
N PRO A 18 5.23 7.91 -20.17
CA PRO A 18 6.62 7.93 -19.73
C PRO A 18 7.24 6.55 -19.92
N SER A 19 8.36 6.48 -20.64
CA SER A 19 9.05 5.20 -20.81
C SER A 19 9.43 4.60 -19.44
N PRO A 20 9.46 3.27 -19.29
CA PRO A 20 9.92 2.61 -18.07
C PRO A 20 11.26 3.17 -17.55
N GLU A 21 12.15 3.58 -18.45
CA GLU A 21 13.47 4.16 -18.16
C GLU A 21 13.40 5.48 -17.36
N VAL A 22 12.37 6.31 -17.59
CA VAL A 22 12.18 7.58 -16.84
C VAL A 22 11.77 7.29 -15.39
N LEU A 23 10.94 6.28 -15.18
CA LEU A 23 10.52 5.86 -13.85
C LEU A 23 11.66 5.21 -13.08
N ASP A 24 12.45 4.35 -13.74
CA ASP A 24 13.65 3.76 -13.16
C ASP A 24 14.67 4.85 -12.76
N GLY A 25 14.74 5.96 -13.50
CA GLY A 25 15.54 7.13 -13.15
C GLY A 25 15.05 7.86 -11.89
N LEU A 26 13.73 8.02 -11.73
CA LEU A 26 13.13 8.60 -10.52
C LEU A 26 13.37 7.72 -9.29
N GLU A 27 13.25 6.41 -9.43
CA GLU A 27 13.49 5.45 -8.36
C GLU A 27 14.92 5.51 -7.83
N ARG A 28 15.90 5.80 -8.68
CA ARG A 28 17.33 5.81 -8.34
C ARG A 28 17.84 7.20 -7.92
N THR A 29 17.03 8.24 -8.07
CA THR A 29 17.46 9.61 -7.76
C THR A 29 17.55 9.84 -6.25
N ALA A 30 18.76 9.93 -5.73
CA ALA A 30 19.02 10.18 -4.31
C ALA A 30 18.94 11.68 -3.91
N ALA A 31 18.72 12.58 -4.88
CA ALA A 31 18.75 14.04 -4.66
C ALA A 31 17.77 14.52 -3.58
N PHE A 32 16.66 13.79 -3.38
CA PHE A 32 15.60 14.15 -2.44
C PHE A 32 15.56 13.26 -1.19
N ASP A 33 16.55 12.39 -0.97
CA ASP A 33 16.47 11.42 0.14
C ASP A 33 16.44 12.08 1.53
N LYS A 34 17.25 13.14 1.71
CA LYS A 34 17.27 13.93 2.95
C LYS A 34 15.91 14.58 3.25
N PRO A 35 15.32 15.39 2.35
CA PRO A 35 14.01 15.99 2.60
C PRO A 35 12.91 14.93 2.74
N ILE A 36 12.94 13.85 1.95
CA ILE A 36 12.00 12.72 2.09
C ILE A 36 12.10 12.12 3.49
N GLY A 37 13.31 11.84 3.97
CA GLY A 37 13.55 11.29 5.31
C GLY A 37 13.05 12.20 6.42
N ALA A 38 13.31 13.50 6.32
CA ALA A 38 12.83 14.50 7.28
C ALA A 38 11.30 14.57 7.30
N LEU A 39 10.66 14.65 6.13
CA LEU A 39 9.20 14.71 6.01
C LEU A 39 8.54 13.44 6.53
N ALA A 40 9.02 12.26 6.12
CA ALA A 40 8.49 10.99 6.59
C ALA A 40 8.63 10.85 8.13
N LYS A 41 9.76 11.29 8.70
CA LYS A 41 9.93 11.32 10.16
C LYS A 41 8.95 12.28 10.84
N ALA A 42 8.75 13.47 10.28
CA ALA A 42 7.81 14.44 10.81
C ALA A 42 6.37 13.91 10.81
N VAL A 43 5.94 13.26 9.73
CA VAL A 43 4.62 12.62 9.62
C VAL A 43 4.44 11.54 10.68
N ARG A 44 5.40 10.62 10.81
CA ARG A 44 5.35 9.55 11.84
C ARG A 44 5.34 10.13 13.27
N GLY A 45 6.10 11.20 13.50
CA GLY A 45 6.14 11.89 14.78
C GLY A 45 4.83 12.62 15.13
N ALA A 46 4.21 13.25 14.15
CA ALA A 46 2.95 14.00 14.32
C ALA A 46 1.74 13.07 14.57
N LEU A 47 1.69 11.92 13.89
CA LEU A 47 0.59 10.96 14.05
C LEU A 47 0.74 10.10 15.32
N GLY A 48 1.99 9.78 15.70
CA GLY A 48 2.27 8.85 16.79
C GLY A 48 1.68 7.44 16.55
N PRO A 49 1.89 6.49 17.48
CA PRO A 49 1.11 5.25 17.49
C PRO A 49 -0.34 5.53 17.94
N GLY A 50 -1.31 4.80 17.38
CA GLY A 50 -2.69 4.82 17.88
C GLY A 50 -3.77 4.72 16.80
N LYS A 51 -5.02 4.80 17.25
CA LYS A 51 -6.22 4.55 16.43
C LYS A 51 -6.32 5.43 15.19
N LEU A 52 -5.88 6.70 15.27
CA LEU A 52 -5.88 7.60 14.12
C LEU A 52 -4.93 7.10 13.01
N ARG A 53 -3.71 6.67 13.39
CA ARG A 53 -2.74 6.12 12.44
C ARG A 53 -3.27 4.84 11.82
N ASP A 54 -3.82 3.95 12.64
CA ASP A 54 -4.43 2.68 12.18
C ASP A 54 -5.59 2.93 11.21
N PHE A 55 -6.45 3.91 11.50
CA PHE A 55 -7.54 4.30 10.61
C PHE A 55 -7.04 4.87 9.28
N LEU A 56 -6.02 5.74 9.29
CA LEU A 56 -5.43 6.31 8.07
C LEU A 56 -4.74 5.27 7.20
N HIS A 57 -4.13 4.25 7.81
CA HIS A 57 -3.63 3.08 7.09
C HIS A 57 -4.76 2.19 6.54
N GLY A 58 -5.97 2.26 7.11
CA GLY A 58 -7.12 1.42 6.73
C GLY A 58 -7.21 0.09 7.48
N VAL A 59 -6.55 -0.03 8.64
CA VAL A 59 -6.56 -1.25 9.47
C VAL A 59 -7.98 -1.77 9.77
N PRO A 60 -8.96 -0.92 10.20
CA PRO A 60 -10.31 -1.41 10.49
C PRO A 60 -11.08 -1.90 9.27
N ILE A 61 -10.67 -1.48 8.07
CA ILE A 61 -11.32 -1.80 6.80
C ILE A 61 -10.69 -3.06 6.19
N GLY A 62 -9.43 -3.36 6.53
CA GLY A 62 -8.68 -4.50 5.99
C GLY A 62 -7.97 -4.22 4.66
N HIS A 63 -8.03 -2.97 4.18
CA HIS A 63 -7.31 -2.53 2.99
C HIS A 63 -6.91 -1.04 3.09
N PRO A 64 -5.90 -0.58 2.33
CA PRO A 64 -5.48 0.83 2.35
C PRO A 64 -6.63 1.81 2.10
N LEU A 65 -6.70 2.89 2.89
CA LEU A 65 -7.75 3.91 2.77
C LEU A 65 -7.47 4.88 1.61
N HIS A 66 -6.21 5.19 1.33
CA HIS A 66 -5.81 6.17 0.33
C HIS A 66 -6.36 5.87 -1.09
N PRO A 67 -6.20 4.66 -1.67
CA PRO A 67 -6.69 4.38 -3.02
C PRO A 67 -8.21 4.53 -3.14
N ALA A 68 -8.98 4.12 -2.13
CA ALA A 68 -10.43 4.24 -2.12
C ALA A 68 -10.88 5.71 -2.17
N LEU A 69 -10.28 6.57 -1.35
CA LEU A 69 -10.59 8.01 -1.34
C LEU A 69 -10.08 8.72 -2.60
N ALA A 70 -8.90 8.36 -3.09
CA ALA A 70 -8.33 8.92 -4.32
C ALA A 70 -9.23 8.65 -5.55
N MET A 71 -9.88 7.49 -5.61
CA MET A 71 -10.87 7.18 -6.66
C MET A 71 -12.06 8.15 -6.64
N VAL A 72 -12.54 8.57 -5.47
CA VAL A 72 -13.62 9.56 -5.36
C VAL A 72 -13.19 10.90 -5.93
N SER A 73 -12.00 11.39 -5.56
CA SER A 73 -11.47 12.66 -6.06
C SER A 73 -11.28 12.63 -7.57
N PHE A 74 -10.63 11.59 -8.10
CA PHE A 74 -10.41 11.43 -9.54
C PHE A 74 -11.72 11.28 -10.31
N GLY A 75 -12.69 10.50 -9.78
CA GLY A 75 -14.00 10.33 -10.38
C GLY A 75 -14.79 11.64 -10.49
N CYS A 76 -14.74 12.49 -9.46
CA CYS A 76 -15.35 13.82 -9.48
C CYS A 76 -14.72 14.73 -10.55
N TRP A 77 -13.40 14.72 -10.64
CA TRP A 77 -12.62 15.51 -11.59
C TRP A 77 -12.82 15.08 -13.04
N LEU A 78 -12.85 13.76 -13.29
CA LEU A 78 -13.19 13.20 -14.59
C LEU A 78 -14.63 13.55 -14.98
N SER A 79 -15.58 13.40 -14.07
CA SER A 79 -16.98 13.74 -14.30
C SER A 79 -17.17 15.23 -14.60
N THR A 80 -16.41 16.11 -13.93
CA THR A 80 -16.37 17.55 -14.25
C THR A 80 -15.96 17.78 -15.71
N ALA A 81 -14.92 17.08 -16.18
CA ALA A 81 -14.45 17.20 -17.56
C ALA A 81 -15.48 16.73 -18.59
N VAL A 82 -16.26 15.68 -18.27
CA VAL A 82 -17.38 15.22 -19.11
C VAL A 82 -18.47 16.29 -19.18
N LEU A 83 -18.89 16.86 -18.05
CA LEU A 83 -19.88 17.93 -18.01
C LEU A 83 -19.43 19.17 -18.77
N ASP A 84 -18.15 19.53 -18.66
CA ASP A 84 -17.58 20.63 -19.43
C ASP A 84 -17.62 20.33 -20.93
N LEU A 85 -17.26 19.10 -21.33
CA LEU A 85 -17.22 18.71 -22.73
C LEU A 85 -18.61 18.81 -23.38
N THR A 86 -19.63 18.31 -22.71
CA THR A 86 -21.04 18.34 -23.17
C THR A 86 -21.71 19.68 -22.96
N ARG A 87 -21.11 20.58 -22.15
CA ARG A 87 -21.69 21.86 -21.74
C ARG A 87 -23.03 21.72 -21.01
N ALA A 88 -23.23 20.59 -20.33
CA ALA A 88 -24.53 20.22 -19.76
C ALA A 88 -24.98 21.10 -18.59
N ASP A 89 -24.26 21.06 -17.45
CA ASP A 89 -24.64 21.81 -16.25
C ASP A 89 -23.42 22.39 -15.49
N PRO A 90 -23.24 23.73 -15.52
CA PRO A 90 -22.20 24.42 -14.77
C PRO A 90 -22.33 24.36 -13.24
N ARG A 91 -23.53 24.15 -12.68
CA ARG A 91 -23.73 23.95 -11.23
C ARG A 91 -23.22 22.58 -10.82
N ALA A 92 -23.62 21.53 -11.52
CA ALA A 92 -23.12 20.18 -11.27
C ALA A 92 -21.59 20.09 -11.40
N ALA A 93 -21.00 20.74 -12.42
CA ALA A 93 -19.54 20.80 -12.55
C ALA A 93 -18.86 21.43 -11.33
N ARG A 94 -19.40 22.54 -10.79
CA ARG A 94 -18.86 23.17 -9.57
C ARG A 94 -19.02 22.28 -8.35
N SER A 95 -20.17 21.63 -8.18
CA SER A 95 -20.40 20.70 -7.07
C SER A 95 -19.41 19.53 -7.08
N LEU A 96 -19.12 18.97 -8.26
CA LEU A 96 -18.12 17.92 -8.41
C LEU A 96 -16.70 18.41 -8.12
N ILE A 97 -16.33 19.62 -8.53
CA ILE A 97 -15.02 20.20 -8.17
C ILE A 97 -14.90 20.32 -6.64
N VAL A 98 -15.93 20.84 -5.97
CA VAL A 98 -15.95 20.97 -4.50
C VAL A 98 -15.86 19.60 -3.83
N ALA A 99 -16.66 18.62 -4.27
CA ALA A 99 -16.62 17.26 -3.72
C ALA A 99 -15.25 16.58 -3.96
N GLY A 100 -14.65 16.78 -5.13
CA GLY A 100 -13.32 16.28 -5.45
C GLY A 100 -12.23 16.88 -4.56
N LEU A 101 -12.26 18.20 -4.35
CA LEU A 101 -11.32 18.89 -3.45
C LEU A 101 -11.51 18.47 -1.98
N ALA A 102 -12.77 18.34 -1.54
CA ALA A 102 -13.08 17.90 -0.18
C ALA A 102 -12.61 16.47 0.10
N SER A 103 -12.82 15.54 -0.85
CA SER A 103 -12.35 14.15 -0.74
C SER A 103 -10.82 14.01 -0.86
N ALA A 104 -10.15 14.93 -1.57
CA ALA A 104 -8.70 14.90 -1.73
C ALA A 104 -7.95 15.11 -0.40
N VAL A 105 -8.54 15.83 0.56
CA VAL A 105 -7.92 16.10 1.88
C VAL A 105 -7.70 14.81 2.68
N PRO A 106 -8.74 13.99 3.00
CA PRO A 106 -8.52 12.72 3.69
C PRO A 106 -7.74 11.72 2.83
N ALA A 107 -7.86 11.76 1.49
CA ALA A 107 -7.03 10.94 0.61
C ALA A 107 -5.53 11.27 0.78
N ALA A 108 -5.18 12.56 0.82
CA ALA A 108 -3.80 13.00 1.03
C ALA A 108 -3.30 12.64 2.43
N ALA A 109 -4.14 12.75 3.47
CA ALA A 109 -3.77 12.36 4.83
C ALA A 109 -3.46 10.86 4.94
N ALA A 110 -4.32 10.00 4.36
CA ALA A 110 -4.07 8.56 4.29
C ALA A 110 -2.80 8.25 3.49
N GLY A 111 -2.67 8.83 2.30
CA GLY A 111 -1.52 8.58 1.41
C GLY A 111 -0.19 9.04 2.01
N LEU A 112 -0.17 10.15 2.73
CA LEU A 112 1.03 10.64 3.42
C LEU A 112 1.42 9.73 4.59
N THR A 113 0.42 9.19 5.29
CA THR A 113 0.61 8.21 6.37
C THR A 113 1.27 6.94 5.82
N ASP A 114 0.73 6.36 4.74
CA ASP A 114 1.28 5.17 4.08
C ASP A 114 2.67 5.44 3.52
N TRP A 115 2.84 6.53 2.76
CA TRP A 115 4.11 6.91 2.15
C TRP A 115 5.25 7.03 3.17
N SER A 116 4.95 7.48 4.39
CA SER A 116 5.95 7.70 5.44
C SER A 116 6.67 6.41 5.89
N VAL A 117 6.10 5.24 5.64
CA VAL A 117 6.66 3.93 6.03
C VAL A 117 7.10 3.07 4.83
N LEU A 118 7.02 3.59 3.61
CA LEU A 118 7.50 2.90 2.41
C LEU A 118 9.04 2.88 2.31
N HIS A 119 9.54 1.97 1.45
CA HIS A 119 10.95 1.93 1.07
C HIS A 119 11.37 3.21 0.32
N ARG A 120 12.68 3.48 0.25
CA ARG A 120 13.20 4.75 -0.30
C ARG A 120 12.84 4.93 -1.76
N GLU A 121 12.92 3.87 -2.54
CA GLU A 121 12.60 3.81 -3.96
C GLU A 121 11.13 4.18 -4.21
N GLN A 122 10.23 3.61 -3.41
CA GLN A 122 8.81 3.93 -3.41
C GLN A 122 8.57 5.39 -2.98
N GLN A 123 9.28 5.87 -1.94
CA GLN A 123 9.13 7.23 -1.46
C GLN A 123 9.56 8.30 -2.48
N ARG A 124 10.60 8.03 -3.28
CA ARG A 124 11.06 8.93 -4.35
C ARG A 124 9.98 9.13 -5.41
N VAL A 125 9.35 8.04 -5.87
CA VAL A 125 8.21 8.12 -6.80
C VAL A 125 7.01 8.79 -6.13
N GLY A 126 6.75 8.43 -4.86
CA GLY A 126 5.66 8.96 -4.06
C GLY A 126 5.72 10.47 -3.86
N LEU A 127 6.92 11.06 -3.77
CA LEU A 127 7.07 12.52 -3.71
C LEU A 127 6.59 13.19 -5.00
N VAL A 128 6.96 12.67 -6.17
CA VAL A 128 6.52 13.20 -7.46
C VAL A 128 5.01 12.99 -7.65
N HIS A 129 4.50 11.82 -7.25
CA HIS A 129 3.06 11.55 -7.18
C HIS A 129 2.33 12.59 -6.32
N ALA A 130 2.83 12.90 -5.12
CA ALA A 130 2.22 13.90 -4.25
C ALA A 130 2.26 15.30 -4.89
N LEU A 131 3.39 15.72 -5.47
CA LEU A 131 3.53 17.04 -6.10
C LEU A 131 2.60 17.22 -7.31
N THR A 132 2.45 16.19 -8.14
CA THR A 132 1.51 16.23 -9.29
C THR A 132 0.05 16.33 -8.83
N ASN A 133 -0.33 15.66 -7.74
CA ASN A 133 -1.67 15.78 -7.16
C ASN A 133 -1.90 17.12 -6.45
N VAL A 134 -0.88 17.70 -5.80
CA VAL A 134 -0.95 19.09 -5.28
C VAL A 134 -1.18 20.08 -6.42
N ALA A 135 -0.47 19.93 -7.54
CA ALA A 135 -0.70 20.75 -8.73
C ALA A 135 -2.13 20.59 -9.29
N ALA A 136 -2.64 19.35 -9.34
CA ALA A 136 -4.02 19.09 -9.76
C ALA A 136 -5.04 19.78 -8.83
N ALA A 137 -4.90 19.65 -7.51
CA ALA A 137 -5.76 20.30 -6.53
C ALA A 137 -5.71 21.84 -6.61
N ALA A 138 -4.52 22.42 -6.85
CA ALA A 138 -4.37 23.85 -7.07
C ALA A 138 -5.08 24.32 -8.34
N LEU A 139 -4.97 23.56 -9.44
CA LEU A 139 -5.66 23.85 -10.70
C LEU A 139 -7.19 23.73 -10.56
N TYR A 140 -7.69 22.75 -9.82
CA TYR A 140 -9.12 22.61 -9.54
C TYR A 140 -9.65 23.71 -8.61
N THR A 141 -8.86 24.14 -7.62
CA THR A 141 -9.17 25.32 -6.80
C THR A 141 -9.24 26.58 -7.67
N GLY A 142 -8.25 26.80 -8.55
CA GLY A 142 -8.25 27.90 -9.50
C GLY A 142 -9.44 27.84 -10.46
N SER A 143 -9.79 26.65 -10.94
CA SER A 143 -10.99 26.42 -11.76
C SER A 143 -12.25 26.87 -11.03
N LEU A 144 -12.42 26.44 -9.77
CA LEU A 144 -13.57 26.83 -8.95
C LEU A 144 -13.65 28.35 -8.77
N MET A 145 -12.53 29.00 -8.43
CA MET A 145 -12.46 30.47 -8.27
C MET A 145 -12.83 31.20 -9.56
N MET A 146 -12.32 30.75 -10.72
CA MET A 146 -12.64 31.38 -12.01
C MET A 146 -14.11 31.21 -12.40
N ARG A 147 -14.73 30.06 -12.09
CA ARG A 147 -16.16 29.83 -12.35
C ARG A 147 -17.05 30.67 -11.44
N VAL A 148 -16.69 30.79 -10.15
CA VAL A 148 -17.38 31.68 -9.21
C VAL A 148 -17.30 33.14 -9.66
N ALA A 149 -16.17 33.55 -10.25
CA ALA A 149 -16.00 34.87 -10.85
C ALA A 149 -16.66 35.05 -12.24
N GLY A 150 -17.46 34.08 -12.72
CA GLY A 150 -18.13 34.13 -14.02
C GLY A 150 -17.23 33.87 -15.24
N ARG A 151 -15.95 33.53 -15.03
CA ARG A 151 -14.95 33.28 -16.09
C ARG A 151 -14.93 31.79 -16.48
N GLU A 152 -16.07 31.28 -16.93
CA GLU A 152 -16.27 29.83 -17.19
C GLU A 152 -15.24 29.21 -18.14
N ARG A 153 -14.86 29.90 -19.22
CA ARG A 153 -13.88 29.35 -20.18
C ARG A 153 -12.53 29.10 -19.54
N ILE A 154 -12.05 30.01 -18.68
CA ILE A 154 -10.78 29.86 -17.98
C ILE A 154 -10.90 28.74 -16.94
N GLY A 155 -12.02 28.69 -16.22
CA GLY A 155 -12.31 27.61 -15.28
C GLY A 155 -12.23 26.23 -15.92
N ARG A 156 -12.82 26.07 -17.11
CA ARG A 156 -12.75 24.83 -17.91
C ARG A 156 -11.33 24.48 -18.32
N THR A 157 -10.56 25.44 -18.82
CA THR A 157 -9.16 25.20 -19.21
C THR A 157 -8.33 24.74 -18.00
N LEU A 158 -8.51 25.37 -16.83
CA LEU A 158 -7.85 24.95 -15.60
C LEU A 158 -8.29 23.55 -15.14
N ALA A 159 -9.58 23.21 -15.28
CA ALA A 159 -10.08 21.88 -14.95
C ALA A 159 -9.46 20.79 -15.84
N TYR A 160 -9.36 21.01 -17.16
CA TYR A 160 -8.70 20.05 -18.05
C TYR A 160 -7.19 19.92 -17.76
N ALA A 161 -6.51 21.03 -17.46
CA ALA A 161 -5.11 20.99 -17.02
C ALA A 161 -4.96 20.21 -15.70
N GLY A 162 -5.87 20.45 -14.75
CA GLY A 162 -5.94 19.74 -13.48
C GLY A 162 -6.16 18.24 -13.66
N LEU A 163 -7.06 17.84 -14.56
CA LEU A 163 -7.29 16.44 -14.92
C LEU A 163 -6.03 15.81 -15.53
N GLY A 164 -5.30 16.53 -16.37
CA GLY A 164 -4.01 16.08 -16.92
C GLY A 164 -2.98 15.81 -15.82
N ALA A 165 -2.82 16.75 -14.88
CA ALA A 165 -1.93 16.57 -13.72
C ALA A 165 -2.36 15.39 -12.83
N ALA A 166 -3.66 15.26 -12.55
CA ALA A 166 -4.22 14.13 -11.81
C ALA A 166 -4.01 12.80 -12.54
N GLY A 167 -4.07 12.78 -13.87
CA GLY A 167 -3.79 11.60 -14.69
C GLY A 167 -2.33 11.14 -14.56
N VAL A 168 -1.37 12.09 -14.57
CA VAL A 168 0.04 11.78 -14.29
C VAL A 168 0.21 11.25 -12.86
N GLY A 169 -0.44 11.88 -11.88
CA GLY A 169 -0.47 11.40 -10.50
C GLY A 169 -1.02 9.97 -10.39
N GLY A 170 -2.13 9.68 -11.06
CA GLY A 170 -2.74 8.35 -11.13
C GLY A 170 -1.82 7.30 -11.77
N TYR A 171 -1.11 7.65 -12.84
CA TYR A 171 -0.10 6.78 -13.44
C TYR A 171 1.04 6.44 -12.47
N LEU A 172 1.58 7.44 -11.78
CA LEU A 172 2.62 7.23 -10.75
C LEU A 172 2.11 6.41 -9.57
N GLY A 173 0.86 6.63 -9.15
CA GLY A 173 0.20 5.83 -8.12
C GLY A 173 0.05 4.36 -8.52
N GLY A 174 -0.37 4.11 -9.76
CA GLY A 174 -0.45 2.76 -10.32
C GLY A 174 0.91 2.08 -10.41
N HIS A 175 1.97 2.81 -10.78
CA HIS A 175 3.34 2.29 -10.77
C HIS A 175 3.77 1.85 -9.36
N MET A 176 3.55 2.69 -8.34
CA MET A 176 3.86 2.32 -6.96
C MET A 176 3.06 1.09 -6.51
N ALA A 177 1.75 1.08 -6.76
CA ALA A 177 0.86 -0.01 -6.31
C ALA A 177 1.16 -1.34 -7.01
N TYR A 178 1.25 -1.35 -8.34
CA TYR A 178 1.30 -2.58 -9.13
C TYR A 178 2.71 -3.04 -9.48
N ARG A 179 3.66 -2.13 -9.69
CA ARG A 179 5.04 -2.49 -10.05
C ARG A 179 5.94 -2.57 -8.83
N GLN A 180 5.77 -1.67 -7.86
CA GLN A 180 6.58 -1.63 -6.65
C GLN A 180 5.89 -2.28 -5.43
N ALA A 181 4.69 -2.83 -5.60
CA ALA A 181 3.88 -3.45 -4.55
C ALA A 181 3.61 -2.54 -3.33
N ALA A 182 3.60 -1.21 -3.51
CA ALA A 182 3.32 -0.27 -2.42
C ALA A 182 1.85 -0.42 -1.96
N GLY A 183 1.66 -0.97 -0.76
CA GLY A 183 0.34 -1.21 -0.17
C GLY A 183 -0.31 -2.55 -0.57
N ALA A 184 0.37 -3.39 -1.35
CA ALA A 184 -0.07 -4.76 -1.63
C ALA A 184 0.25 -5.70 -0.46
N ASN A 185 -0.51 -6.80 -0.32
CA ASN A 185 -0.19 -7.83 0.66
C ASN A 185 1.04 -8.64 0.21
N HIS A 186 2.15 -8.50 0.94
CA HIS A 186 3.40 -9.22 0.65
C HIS A 186 3.41 -10.69 1.12
N ALA A 187 2.40 -11.13 1.84
CA ALA A 187 2.30 -12.49 2.38
C ALA A 187 1.23 -13.36 1.68
N GLU A 188 0.41 -12.79 0.80
CA GLU A 188 -0.75 -13.46 0.19
C GLU A 188 -0.39 -14.78 -0.50
N SER A 189 0.75 -14.83 -1.20
CA SER A 189 1.16 -16.02 -1.94
C SER A 189 1.48 -17.21 -1.06
N VAL A 190 1.80 -17.01 0.23
CA VAL A 190 2.27 -18.09 1.11
C VAL A 190 1.23 -19.20 1.25
N SER A 191 -0.07 -18.86 1.37
CA SER A 191 -1.15 -19.84 1.46
C SER A 191 -1.27 -20.72 0.20
N HIS A 192 -0.88 -20.19 -0.96
CA HIS A 192 -0.94 -20.88 -2.26
C HIS A 192 0.33 -21.69 -2.57
N LEU A 193 1.44 -21.43 -1.89
CA LEU A 193 2.71 -22.13 -2.11
C LEU A 193 2.84 -23.39 -1.26
N VAL A 194 2.03 -23.52 -0.20
CA VAL A 194 2.05 -24.68 0.71
C VAL A 194 1.12 -25.78 0.16
N PRO A 195 1.60 -27.03 -0.02
CA PRO A 195 0.74 -28.11 -0.48
C PRO A 195 -0.40 -28.38 0.51
N LEU A 196 -1.53 -28.88 0.01
CA LEU A 196 -2.64 -29.31 0.87
C LEU A 196 -2.20 -30.45 1.80
N GLY A 197 -2.74 -30.46 3.02
CA GLY A 197 -2.47 -31.50 4.01
C GLY A 197 -1.49 -31.10 5.12
N TRP A 198 -1.17 -32.05 5.98
CA TRP A 198 -0.27 -31.84 7.12
C TRP A 198 1.18 -32.14 6.73
N HIS A 199 2.08 -31.23 7.10
CA HIS A 199 3.51 -31.33 6.79
C HIS A 199 4.35 -31.32 8.05
N ASP A 200 5.36 -32.17 8.13
CA ASP A 200 6.35 -32.16 9.21
C ASP A 200 7.21 -30.88 9.11
N LEU A 201 7.30 -30.12 10.21
CA LEU A 201 8.08 -28.89 10.28
C LEU A 201 9.39 -29.10 11.06
N CYS A 202 9.29 -29.49 12.33
CA CYS A 202 10.45 -29.81 13.18
C CYS A 202 10.03 -30.54 14.47
N PRO A 203 10.97 -31.17 15.18
CA PRO A 203 10.73 -31.64 16.55
C PRO A 203 10.35 -30.48 17.50
N LEU A 204 9.35 -30.68 18.37
CA LEU A 204 8.90 -29.69 19.35
C LEU A 204 10.04 -29.25 20.30
N LYS A 205 10.89 -30.20 20.68
CA LYS A 205 12.04 -29.96 21.58
C LYS A 205 13.07 -28.99 21.01
N ASP A 206 13.09 -28.80 19.68
CA ASP A 206 14.02 -27.87 19.01
C ASP A 206 13.49 -26.43 19.01
N LEU A 207 12.26 -26.21 19.51
CA LEU A 207 11.65 -24.89 19.63
C LEU A 207 11.86 -24.34 21.05
N PRO A 208 12.46 -23.14 21.19
CA PRO A 208 12.60 -22.50 22.48
C PRO A 208 11.23 -22.04 22.99
N ASN A 209 11.01 -22.16 24.30
CA ASN A 209 9.79 -21.65 24.92
C ASN A 209 9.83 -20.11 25.02
N GLY A 210 8.75 -19.44 24.62
CA GLY A 210 8.55 -17.99 24.76
C GLY A 210 9.38 -17.11 23.81
N ARG A 211 10.09 -17.69 22.83
CA ARG A 211 10.88 -16.93 21.85
C ARG A 211 10.51 -17.34 20.43
N PRO A 212 10.27 -16.36 19.53
CA PRO A 212 9.99 -16.68 18.14
C PRO A 212 11.25 -17.18 17.44
N VAL A 213 11.07 -18.12 16.53
CA VAL A 213 12.12 -18.64 15.64
C VAL A 213 11.57 -18.78 14.22
N MET A 214 12.46 -18.76 13.24
CA MET A 214 12.11 -19.11 11.86
C MET A 214 12.32 -20.62 11.65
N ARG A 215 11.36 -21.26 10.96
CA ARG A 215 11.49 -22.61 10.42
C ARG A 215 11.07 -22.62 8.96
N ARG A 216 11.65 -23.54 8.18
CA ARG A 216 11.35 -23.68 6.76
C ARG A 216 10.44 -24.86 6.49
N LEU A 217 9.40 -24.63 5.71
CA LEU A 217 8.65 -25.66 5.02
C LEU A 217 9.00 -25.59 3.54
N GLY A 218 9.97 -26.41 3.11
CA GLY A 218 10.59 -26.26 1.80
C GLY A 218 11.33 -24.91 1.67
N TYR A 219 10.86 -24.03 0.79
CA TYR A 219 11.38 -22.68 0.59
C TYR A 219 10.55 -21.59 1.30
N ILE A 220 9.52 -21.98 2.06
CA ILE A 220 8.62 -21.06 2.76
C ILE A 220 9.13 -20.85 4.17
N ASP A 221 9.46 -19.60 4.50
CA ASP A 221 9.88 -19.21 5.85
C ASP A 221 8.64 -18.98 6.73
N LEU A 222 8.60 -19.68 7.87
CA LEU A 222 7.52 -19.63 8.84
C LEU A 222 8.01 -19.05 10.17
N PHE A 223 7.25 -18.11 10.69
CA PHE A 223 7.34 -17.66 12.08
C PHE A 223 6.77 -18.76 12.97
N VAL A 224 7.51 -19.16 14.00
CA VAL A 224 7.08 -20.17 14.97
C VAL A 224 7.28 -19.63 16.38
N LEU A 225 6.21 -19.63 17.17
CA LEU A 225 6.25 -19.29 18.59
C LEU A 225 5.70 -20.46 19.41
N ARG A 226 6.50 -20.96 20.34
CA ARG A 226 6.09 -21.98 21.30
C ARG A 226 5.83 -21.35 22.66
N MET A 227 4.69 -21.69 23.26
CA MET A 227 4.28 -21.31 24.63
C MET A 227 3.83 -22.58 25.37
N GLY A 228 4.73 -23.18 26.15
CA GLY A 228 4.50 -24.49 26.77
C GLY A 228 4.40 -25.58 25.71
N ASP A 229 3.22 -26.20 25.60
CA ASP A 229 2.91 -27.21 24.58
C ASP A 229 2.09 -26.65 23.41
N GLU A 230 1.73 -25.36 23.46
CA GLU A 230 1.07 -24.67 22.37
C GLU A 230 2.11 -24.11 21.40
N VAL A 231 1.84 -24.24 20.11
CA VAL A 231 2.68 -23.67 19.05
C VAL A 231 1.81 -22.92 18.06
N SER A 232 2.11 -21.64 17.90
CA SER A 232 1.52 -20.78 16.88
C SER A 232 2.47 -20.62 15.71
N VAL A 233 1.93 -20.71 14.49
CA VAL A 233 2.71 -20.61 13.26
C VAL A 233 2.05 -19.65 12.29
N LEU A 234 2.83 -18.68 11.81
CA LEU A 234 2.45 -17.70 10.79
C LEU A 234 3.45 -17.74 9.64
N ALA A 235 3.10 -17.17 8.49
CA ALA A 235 4.10 -16.80 7.49
C ALA A 235 5.11 -15.81 8.11
N ASP A 236 6.42 -15.98 7.86
CA ASP A 236 7.43 -15.13 8.48
C ASP A 236 7.51 -13.73 7.87
N SER A 237 7.25 -13.59 6.57
CA SER A 237 7.27 -12.31 5.88
C SER A 237 5.99 -11.52 6.17
N CYS A 238 6.11 -10.42 6.92
CA CYS A 238 5.01 -9.53 7.28
C CYS A 238 4.20 -9.07 6.05
N SER A 239 2.87 -9.12 6.12
CA SER A 239 1.96 -8.73 5.04
C SER A 239 2.12 -7.29 4.55
N HIS A 240 2.69 -6.39 5.35
CA HIS A 240 2.90 -4.98 4.97
C HIS A 240 4.02 -4.78 3.94
N LEU A 241 5.25 -5.20 4.26
CA LEU A 241 6.43 -4.98 3.40
C LEU A 241 7.44 -6.16 3.51
N ALA A 242 6.97 -7.38 3.81
CA ALA A 242 7.79 -8.59 3.93
C ALA A 242 8.84 -8.62 5.06
N GLY A 243 8.70 -7.75 6.08
CA GLY A 243 9.62 -7.76 7.23
C GLY A 243 9.62 -9.08 8.02
N PRO A 244 10.76 -9.53 8.56
CA PRO A 244 10.92 -10.85 9.19
C PRO A 244 10.29 -10.87 10.60
N LEU A 245 9.12 -11.50 10.73
CA LEU A 245 8.36 -11.53 11.98
C LEU A 245 9.09 -12.28 13.09
N HIS A 246 9.93 -13.28 12.79
CA HIS A 246 10.71 -13.99 13.81
C HIS A 246 11.74 -13.11 14.52
N GLN A 247 12.12 -11.98 13.92
CA GLN A 247 12.97 -10.96 14.55
C GLN A 247 12.15 -9.89 15.29
N GLY A 248 10.83 -10.02 15.26
CA GLY A 248 9.89 -9.16 15.95
C GLY A 248 9.88 -9.38 17.45
N ARG A 249 9.23 -8.45 18.15
CA ARG A 249 9.05 -8.51 19.59
C ARG A 249 7.69 -9.12 19.91
N ILE A 250 7.66 -10.07 20.85
CA ILE A 250 6.40 -10.55 21.42
C ILE A 250 5.86 -9.50 22.40
N THR A 251 4.61 -9.12 22.20
CA THR A 251 3.87 -8.16 23.03
C THR A 251 2.54 -8.79 23.45
N VAL A 252 1.88 -8.20 24.45
CA VAL A 252 0.52 -8.60 24.84
C VAL A 252 -0.41 -7.43 24.59
N VAL A 253 -1.47 -7.63 23.82
CA VAL A 253 -2.49 -6.62 23.55
C VAL A 253 -3.84 -7.22 23.89
N GLU A 254 -4.61 -6.55 24.74
CA GLU A 254 -5.93 -7.04 25.20
C GLU A 254 -5.88 -8.44 25.86
N GLY A 255 -4.74 -8.79 26.47
CA GLY A 255 -4.53 -10.12 27.07
C GLY A 255 -4.01 -11.19 26.11
N GLU A 256 -3.96 -10.90 24.80
CA GLU A 256 -3.56 -11.86 23.78
C GLU A 256 -2.09 -11.68 23.34
N PRO A 257 -1.33 -12.77 23.15
CA PRO A 257 0.01 -12.70 22.62
C PRO A 257 0.02 -12.24 21.16
N CYS A 258 0.86 -11.25 20.88
CA CYS A 258 1.02 -10.64 19.57
C CYS A 258 2.49 -10.57 19.18
N VAL A 259 2.77 -10.56 17.88
CA VAL A 259 4.09 -10.27 17.33
C VAL A 259 4.10 -8.88 16.70
N MET A 260 5.04 -8.05 17.13
CA MET A 260 5.32 -6.74 16.54
C MET A 260 6.47 -6.84 15.55
N CYS A 261 6.18 -6.57 14.27
CA CYS A 261 7.16 -6.57 13.18
C CYS A 261 8.27 -5.54 13.43
N PRO A 262 9.56 -5.91 13.27
CA PRO A 262 10.68 -5.05 13.63
C PRO A 262 10.91 -3.89 12.64
N TRP A 263 10.30 -3.92 11.45
CA TRP A 263 10.52 -2.86 10.45
C TRP A 263 9.68 -1.63 10.72
N HIS A 264 8.35 -1.78 10.74
CA HIS A 264 7.42 -0.65 10.82
C HIS A 264 6.40 -0.77 11.96
N GLY A 265 6.52 -1.81 12.78
CA GLY A 265 5.71 -1.97 13.99
C GLY A 265 4.28 -2.48 13.77
N SER A 266 3.99 -3.13 12.63
CA SER A 266 2.72 -3.85 12.47
C SER A 266 2.59 -4.94 13.52
N VAL A 267 1.42 -5.06 14.13
CA VAL A 267 1.16 -6.00 15.23
C VAL A 267 0.11 -7.00 14.79
N PHE A 268 0.41 -8.28 14.96
CA PHE A 268 -0.48 -9.39 14.62
C PHE A 268 -0.70 -10.29 15.83
N ARG A 269 -1.93 -10.78 16.04
CA ARG A 269 -2.17 -11.87 17.00
C ARG A 269 -1.43 -13.12 16.52
N VAL A 270 -0.71 -13.79 17.42
CA VAL A 270 0.09 -14.97 17.02
C VAL A 270 -0.78 -16.18 16.73
N GLU A 271 -1.93 -16.29 17.40
CA GLU A 271 -2.85 -17.43 17.25
C GLU A 271 -3.35 -17.56 15.82
N ASP A 272 -3.70 -16.43 15.21
CA ASP A 272 -4.53 -16.42 14.03
C ASP A 272 -4.01 -15.44 12.95
N GLY A 273 -3.09 -14.54 13.28
CA GLY A 273 -2.52 -13.57 12.35
C GLY A 273 -3.38 -12.33 12.12
N SER A 274 -4.48 -12.15 12.85
CA SER A 274 -5.31 -10.93 12.77
C SER A 274 -4.51 -9.68 13.09
N VAL A 275 -4.78 -8.61 12.34
CA VAL A 275 -4.10 -7.32 12.50
C VAL A 275 -4.66 -6.62 13.74
N VAL A 276 -3.75 -6.23 14.65
CA VAL A 276 -4.07 -5.44 15.83
C VAL A 276 -3.69 -3.98 15.60
N HIS A 277 -2.49 -3.73 15.05
CA HIS A 277 -2.02 -2.39 14.69
C HIS A 277 -1.32 -2.39 13.34
N GLY A 278 -1.51 -1.30 12.59
CA GLY A 278 -0.92 -1.09 11.28
C GLY A 278 0.57 -0.76 11.37
N PRO A 279 1.26 -0.63 10.22
CA PRO A 279 0.68 -0.29 8.91
C PRO A 279 0.09 -1.45 8.07
N ALA A 280 0.34 -2.71 8.41
CA ALA A 280 -0.34 -3.82 7.77
C ALA A 280 -1.86 -3.67 7.88
N THR A 281 -2.58 -3.97 6.80
CA THR A 281 -4.05 -4.02 6.79
C THR A 281 -4.57 -5.43 6.54
N SER A 282 -3.79 -6.25 5.84
CA SER A 282 -4.09 -7.66 5.60
C SER A 282 -3.60 -8.54 6.75
N ARG A 283 -4.41 -9.55 7.08
CA ARG A 283 -4.08 -10.62 8.03
C ARG A 283 -2.77 -11.31 7.63
N GLN A 284 -1.98 -11.71 8.62
CA GLN A 284 -0.83 -12.57 8.39
C GLN A 284 -1.33 -14.01 8.14
N PRO A 285 -0.89 -14.70 7.06
CA PRO A 285 -1.27 -16.09 6.84
C PRO A 285 -0.88 -16.96 8.04
N ALA A 286 -1.86 -17.66 8.60
CA ALA A 286 -1.70 -18.52 9.76
C ALA A 286 -1.75 -20.00 9.35
N PHE A 287 -1.20 -20.84 10.22
CA PHE A 287 -1.14 -22.28 10.01
C PHE A 287 -1.76 -22.99 11.20
N ARG A 288 -2.58 -24.00 10.92
CA ARG A 288 -2.99 -24.96 11.94
C ARG A 288 -1.80 -25.82 12.32
N THR A 289 -1.66 -26.09 13.61
CA THR A 289 -0.58 -26.89 14.16
C THR A 289 -1.11 -28.15 14.83
N ARG A 290 -0.31 -29.21 14.83
CA ARG A 290 -0.53 -30.40 15.68
C ARG A 290 0.79 -31.04 16.02
N ILE A 291 0.87 -31.70 17.17
CA ILE A 291 2.04 -32.46 17.59
C ILE A 291 1.72 -33.94 17.39
N ARG A 292 2.57 -34.64 16.63
CA ARG A 292 2.50 -36.09 16.49
C ARG A 292 2.96 -36.78 17.78
N HIS A 293 2.60 -38.06 17.95
CA HIS A 293 2.99 -38.86 19.11
C HIS A 293 4.52 -38.96 19.30
N ASP A 294 5.30 -38.84 18.23
CA ASP A 294 6.77 -38.84 18.21
C ASP A 294 7.38 -37.45 18.50
N GLY A 295 6.56 -36.45 18.83
CA GLY A 295 6.99 -35.10 19.18
C GLY A 295 7.30 -34.20 17.98
N VAL A 296 6.96 -34.62 16.75
CA VAL A 296 7.12 -33.79 15.55
C VAL A 296 5.94 -32.81 15.44
N LEU A 297 6.25 -31.53 15.32
CA LEU A 297 5.29 -30.49 14.97
C LEU A 297 4.94 -30.60 13.49
N GLN A 298 3.65 -30.70 13.20
CA GLN A 298 3.10 -30.60 11.86
C GLN A 298 2.31 -29.31 11.67
N VAL A 299 2.34 -28.80 10.43
CA VAL A 299 1.62 -27.58 10.03
C VAL A 299 0.77 -27.83 8.78
N ARG A 300 -0.31 -27.06 8.65
CA ARG A 300 -1.14 -26.97 7.44
C ARG A 300 -1.65 -25.53 7.31
N PRO A 301 -1.79 -24.96 6.11
CA PRO A 301 -2.43 -23.65 5.95
C PRO A 301 -3.78 -23.61 6.68
N ALA A 302 -4.05 -22.51 7.38
CA ALA A 302 -5.39 -22.24 7.88
C ALA A 302 -6.29 -21.86 6.70
N ASP A 303 -7.51 -22.40 6.69
CA ASP A 303 -8.53 -22.08 5.69
C ASP A 303 -8.92 -20.59 5.73
#